data_AF-A0A0W8DVS3-F1
#
_entry.id   AF-A0A0W8DVS3-F1
#
_cell.length_a   1.000
_cell.length_b   1.000
_cell.length_c   1.000
_cell.angle_alpha   90.00
_cell.angle_beta   90.00
_cell.angle_gamma   90.00
#
_symmetry.space_group_name_H-M   'P 1'
#
loop_
_entity.id
_entity.type
_entity.pdbx_description
1 polymer ?
#
loop_
_entity_poly.entity_id
_entity_poly.type
_entity_poly.pdbx_seq_one_letter_code
_entity_poly.pdbx_strand_id
1 'polypeptide(L)'
;MNDKEIRSLANQLKLSYGSIKQMPEPFQLVFCNPSEELEHSLERFGASNWFIQWRRGAVSVAKHFSPEELVYLSPDSPNVLEQMDPTKIYVIGGIVDKSRKKGASLNAATEAGITTVRLPIQEHFTERLDHILNVNTVVDVLINFRELGDWPRALDIALPQRKRSNIGRKAIRRRQKQQMLQTTCAETQSKGSACNVKQHLPNFNSTEPPESELSPIEDLSLWLDRD
;
A
#
# COMPACT_ATOMS: atom_id res chain seq x y z
N MET A 1 3.56 17.49 -1.21
CA MET A 1 4.11 16.34 -1.94
C MET A 1 5.23 16.85 -2.84
N ASN A 2 6.34 16.14 -2.92
CA ASN A 2 7.39 16.44 -3.91
C ASN A 2 7.05 15.85 -5.29
N ASP A 3 7.83 16.19 -6.33
CA ASP A 3 7.56 15.73 -7.70
C ASP A 3 7.52 14.20 -7.85
N LYS A 4 8.29 13.46 -7.06
CA LYS A 4 8.29 11.98 -7.10
C LYS A 4 6.96 11.45 -6.56
N GLU A 5 6.45 12.05 -5.48
CA GLU A 5 5.15 11.73 -4.89
C GLU A 5 4.00 12.12 -5.82
N ILE A 6 4.07 13.28 -6.47
CA ILE A 6 3.07 13.71 -7.47
C ILE A 6 3.01 12.72 -8.64
N ARG A 7 4.16 12.33 -9.22
CA ARG A 7 4.19 11.31 -10.28
C ARG A 7 3.69 9.95 -9.80
N SER A 8 3.99 9.59 -8.55
CA SER A 8 3.46 8.35 -7.96
C SER A 8 1.94 8.40 -7.84
N LEU A 9 1.38 9.49 -7.33
CA LEU A 9 -0.06 9.70 -7.24
C LEU A 9 -0.71 9.68 -8.62
N ALA A 10 -0.17 10.39 -9.61
CA ALA A 10 -0.67 10.39 -10.97
C ALA A 10 -0.71 8.97 -11.57
N ASN A 11 0.33 8.16 -11.34
CA ASN A 11 0.34 6.76 -11.78
C ASN A 11 -0.71 5.92 -11.03
N GLN A 12 -0.92 6.14 -9.73
CA GLN A 12 -1.98 5.45 -8.98
C GLN A 12 -3.38 5.81 -9.50
N LEU A 13 -3.62 7.08 -9.81
CA LEU A 13 -4.89 7.53 -10.41
C LEU A 13 -5.10 6.96 -11.82
N LYS A 14 -4.06 6.89 -12.64
CA LYS A 14 -4.08 6.19 -13.94
C LYS A 14 -4.50 4.74 -13.79
N LEU A 15 -3.87 4.00 -12.87
CA LEU A 15 -4.22 2.60 -12.60
C LEU A 15 -5.69 2.48 -12.15
N SER A 16 -6.12 3.36 -11.24
CA SER A 16 -7.50 3.41 -10.74
C SER A 16 -8.51 3.62 -11.88
N TYR A 17 -8.26 4.58 -12.77
CA TYR A 17 -9.10 4.81 -13.94
C TYR A 17 -9.13 3.60 -14.87
N GLY A 18 -7.96 2.97 -15.08
CA GLY A 18 -7.84 1.73 -15.85
C GLY A 18 -8.72 0.61 -15.30
N SER A 19 -8.66 0.33 -13.99
CA SER A 19 -9.49 -0.69 -13.34
C SER A 19 -10.98 -0.35 -13.45
N ILE A 20 -11.37 0.90 -13.16
CA ILE A 20 -12.77 1.34 -13.20
C ILE A 20 -13.38 1.22 -14.59
N LYS A 21 -12.61 1.53 -15.64
CA LYS A 21 -13.07 1.44 -17.03
C LYS A 21 -13.44 0.01 -17.46
N GLN A 22 -12.92 -1.02 -16.78
CA GLN A 22 -13.21 -2.42 -17.10
C GLN A 22 -14.46 -2.95 -16.39
N MET A 23 -15.05 -2.19 -15.46
CA MET A 23 -16.25 -2.61 -14.75
C MET A 23 -17.46 -2.64 -15.70
N PRO A 24 -18.39 -3.60 -15.54
CA PRO A 24 -19.66 -3.58 -16.25
C PRO A 24 -20.49 -2.32 -15.94
N GLU A 25 -20.48 -1.89 -14.68
CA GLU A 25 -21.05 -0.64 -14.20
C GLU A 25 -19.94 0.22 -13.55
N PRO A 26 -19.22 1.05 -14.33
CA PRO A 26 -18.12 1.85 -13.83
C PRO A 26 -18.55 2.84 -12.75
N PHE A 27 -17.72 2.96 -11.71
CA PHE A 27 -17.84 4.09 -10.80
C PHE A 27 -17.60 5.42 -11.53
N GLN A 28 -18.38 6.43 -11.19
CA GLN A 28 -18.10 7.79 -11.63
C GLN A 28 -16.93 8.35 -10.81
N LEU A 29 -15.77 8.51 -11.44
CA LEU A 29 -14.63 9.17 -10.81
C LEU A 29 -14.79 10.69 -10.81
N VAL A 30 -14.45 11.29 -9.68
CA VAL A 30 -14.41 12.75 -9.48
C VAL A 30 -13.07 13.14 -8.87
N PHE A 31 -12.31 13.99 -9.56
CA PHE A 31 -11.06 14.54 -9.03
C PHE A 31 -11.33 15.93 -8.45
N CYS A 32 -11.17 16.04 -7.14
CA CYS A 32 -11.44 17.27 -6.39
C CYS A 32 -10.15 17.95 -5.98
N ASN A 33 -10.04 19.23 -6.34
CA ASN A 33 -8.94 20.13 -6.03
C ASN A 33 -7.55 19.54 -6.34
N PRO A 34 -7.33 18.94 -7.54
CA PRO A 34 -5.99 18.57 -7.95
C PRO A 34 -5.10 19.82 -8.04
N SER A 35 -3.81 19.68 -7.73
CA SER A 35 -2.86 20.77 -7.98
C SER A 35 -2.52 20.84 -9.47
N GLU A 36 -2.04 21.99 -9.93
CA GLU A 36 -1.64 22.18 -11.34
C GLU A 36 -0.57 21.17 -11.76
N GLU A 37 0.37 20.84 -10.87
CA GLU A 37 1.43 19.87 -11.13
C GLU A 37 0.87 18.44 -11.26
N LEU A 38 -0.16 18.10 -10.48
CA LEU A 38 -0.82 16.81 -10.58
C LEU A 38 -1.61 16.71 -11.88
N GLU A 39 -2.37 17.74 -12.25
CA GLU A 39 -3.08 17.80 -13.53
C GLU A 39 -2.12 17.64 -14.70
N HIS A 40 -1.02 18.41 -14.73
CA HIS A 40 0.01 18.27 -15.76
C HIS A 40 0.63 16.86 -15.80
N SER A 41 0.85 16.22 -14.65
CA SER A 41 1.34 14.85 -14.61
C SER A 41 0.31 13.83 -15.12
N LEU A 42 -0.98 14.08 -14.92
CA LEU A 42 -2.07 13.22 -15.40
C LEU A 42 -2.27 13.35 -16.93
N GLU A 43 -2.09 14.54 -17.50
CA GLU A 43 -2.19 14.77 -18.94
C GLU A 43 -1.20 13.92 -19.75
N ARG A 44 -0.05 13.54 -19.17
CA ARG A 44 0.89 12.59 -19.80
C ARG A 44 0.29 11.21 -20.05
N PHE A 45 -0.82 10.89 -19.40
CA PHE A 45 -1.60 9.67 -19.60
C PHE A 45 -2.91 9.91 -20.39
N GLY A 46 -3.08 11.09 -20.98
CA GLY A 46 -4.27 11.48 -21.72
C GLY A 46 -5.49 11.71 -20.84
N ALA A 47 -5.31 12.24 -19.62
CA ALA A 47 -6.40 12.47 -18.68
C ALA A 47 -7.50 13.41 -19.20
N SER A 48 -7.17 14.31 -20.12
CA SER A 48 -8.13 15.09 -20.91
C SER A 48 -9.17 14.25 -21.65
N ASN A 49 -8.86 12.99 -21.98
CA ASN A 49 -9.77 12.06 -22.66
C ASN A 49 -10.44 11.06 -21.69
N TRP A 50 -10.22 11.19 -20.39
CA TRP A 50 -10.82 10.29 -19.41
C TRP A 50 -12.26 10.69 -19.11
N PHE A 51 -13.14 9.70 -18.94
CA PHE A 51 -14.52 9.94 -18.52
C PHE A 51 -14.59 10.19 -17.01
N ILE A 52 -14.18 11.38 -16.58
CA ILE A 52 -14.11 11.80 -15.18
C ILE A 52 -14.69 13.21 -15.00
N GLN A 53 -15.07 13.54 -13.76
CA GLN A 53 -15.46 14.91 -13.41
C GLN A 53 -14.33 15.64 -12.69
N TRP A 54 -14.04 16.86 -13.12
CA TRP A 54 -13.09 17.75 -12.45
C TRP A 54 -13.84 18.75 -11.55
N ARG A 55 -13.42 18.88 -10.30
CA ARG A 55 -13.90 19.90 -9.35
C ARG A 55 -12.70 20.68 -8.83
N ARG A 56 -12.71 22.00 -8.98
CA ARG A 56 -11.57 22.88 -8.66
C ARG A 56 -12.02 24.06 -7.80
N GLY A 57 -11.05 24.75 -7.19
CA GLY A 57 -11.28 26.04 -6.55
C GLY A 57 -11.97 26.00 -5.19
N ALA A 58 -12.04 24.84 -4.53
CA ALA A 58 -12.54 24.75 -3.16
C ALA A 58 -11.45 24.33 -2.17
N VAL A 59 -11.61 24.75 -0.92
CA VAL A 59 -10.70 24.41 0.17
C VAL A 59 -10.91 22.96 0.67
N SER A 60 -12.13 22.43 0.52
CA SER A 60 -12.51 21.09 0.97
C SER A 60 -13.51 20.44 0.02
N VAL A 61 -13.56 19.11 0.02
CA VAL A 61 -14.55 18.33 -0.74
C VAL A 61 -15.99 18.62 -0.28
N ALA A 62 -16.20 18.97 0.99
CA ALA A 62 -17.50 19.35 1.55
C ALA A 62 -18.06 20.68 1.00
N LYS A 63 -17.31 21.39 0.15
CA LYS A 63 -17.80 22.57 -0.59
C LYS A 63 -18.31 22.22 -1.98
N HIS A 64 -17.99 21.03 -2.49
CA HIS A 64 -18.48 20.53 -3.77
C HIS A 64 -19.73 19.66 -3.64
N PHE A 65 -19.93 19.04 -2.49
CA PHE A 65 -21.04 18.11 -2.19
C PHE A 65 -21.51 18.30 -0.75
N SER A 66 -22.76 17.93 -0.46
CA SER A 66 -23.29 18.01 0.90
C SER A 66 -22.63 16.95 1.79
N PRO A 67 -22.26 17.26 3.05
CA PRO A 67 -21.58 16.32 3.94
C PRO A 67 -22.32 14.99 4.13
N GLU A 68 -23.66 14.99 4.10
CA GLU A 68 -24.48 13.79 4.22
C GLU A 68 -24.38 12.83 3.02
N GLU A 69 -23.95 13.30 1.85
CA GLU A 69 -23.70 12.48 0.65
C GLU A 69 -22.32 11.83 0.69
N LEU A 70 -21.41 12.36 1.52
CA LEU A 70 -20.00 11.99 1.54
C LEU A 70 -19.71 10.92 2.61
N VAL A 71 -18.87 9.95 2.23
CA VAL A 71 -18.25 8.99 3.16
C VAL A 71 -16.74 9.02 2.95
N TYR A 72 -16.00 9.51 3.94
CA TYR A 72 -14.55 9.65 3.84
C TYR A 72 -13.81 8.40 4.31
N LEU A 73 -13.01 7.81 3.43
CA LEU A 73 -12.16 6.65 3.73
C LEU A 73 -10.87 7.10 4.41
N SER A 74 -10.71 6.73 5.68
CA SER A 74 -9.50 7.00 6.45
C SER A 74 -9.09 5.76 7.23
N PRO A 75 -7.82 5.31 7.16
CA PRO A 75 -7.36 4.13 7.89
C PRO A 75 -7.44 4.32 9.42
N ASP A 76 -7.46 5.55 9.91
CA ASP A 76 -7.55 5.84 11.35
C ASP A 76 -9.00 5.95 11.86
N SER A 77 -10.01 5.82 10.99
CA SER A 77 -11.41 5.94 11.41
C SER A 77 -11.77 4.84 12.44
N PRO A 78 -12.51 5.17 13.51
CA PRO A 78 -13.02 4.16 14.43
C PRO A 78 -14.11 3.28 13.80
N ASN A 79 -14.80 3.79 12.76
CA ASN A 79 -15.93 3.10 12.14
C ASN A 79 -15.46 2.22 10.98
N VAL A 80 -15.99 1.01 10.90
CA VAL A 80 -15.70 0.05 9.83
C VAL A 80 -16.72 0.19 8.70
N LEU A 81 -16.27 0.14 7.46
CA LEU A 81 -17.15 0.06 6.30
C LEU A 81 -17.67 -1.38 6.15
N GLU A 82 -18.91 -1.61 6.54
CA GLU A 82 -19.54 -2.95 6.46
C GLU A 82 -20.19 -3.21 5.10
N GLN A 83 -20.83 -2.19 4.52
CA GLN A 83 -21.50 -2.28 3.22
C GLN A 83 -21.30 -0.99 2.43
N MET A 84 -21.37 -1.09 1.10
CA MET A 84 -21.34 0.07 0.22
C MET A 84 -22.75 0.52 -0.13
N ASP A 85 -23.07 1.78 0.18
CA ASP A 85 -24.31 2.43 -0.20
C ASP A 85 -24.12 3.08 -1.59
N PRO A 86 -24.84 2.63 -2.63
CA PRO A 86 -24.70 3.16 -3.98
C PRO A 86 -25.16 4.62 -4.13
N THR A 87 -25.84 5.19 -3.12
CA THR A 87 -26.26 6.60 -3.10
C THR A 87 -25.19 7.55 -2.54
N LYS A 88 -24.10 7.01 -1.99
CA LYS A 88 -23.03 7.80 -1.36
C LYS A 88 -21.83 8.02 -2.27
N ILE A 89 -21.09 9.08 -1.97
CA ILE A 89 -19.82 9.42 -2.60
C ILE A 89 -18.69 9.06 -1.64
N TYR A 90 -17.88 8.09 -2.03
CA TYR A 90 -16.73 7.63 -1.25
C TYR A 90 -15.50 8.48 -1.56
N VAL A 91 -14.97 9.18 -0.56
CA VAL A 91 -13.80 10.06 -0.69
C VAL A 91 -12.53 9.33 -0.27
N ILE A 92 -11.55 9.29 -1.17
CA ILE A 92 -10.21 8.76 -0.92
C ILE A 92 -9.22 9.93 -0.90
N GLY A 93 -8.36 9.98 0.12
CA GLY A 93 -7.32 10.99 0.20
C GLY A 93 -6.32 10.86 -0.96
N GLY A 94 -6.26 11.86 -1.83
CA GLY A 94 -5.32 11.93 -2.95
C GLY A 94 -3.91 12.35 -2.52
N ILE A 95 -3.27 11.57 -1.66
CA ILE A 95 -1.94 11.87 -1.12
C ILE A 95 -1.03 10.65 -1.15
N VAL A 96 0.23 10.87 -1.54
CA VAL A 96 1.32 9.91 -1.38
C VAL A 96 2.36 10.56 -0.49
N ASP A 97 2.43 10.14 0.77
CA ASP A 97 3.33 10.73 1.76
C ASP A 97 4.07 9.66 2.55
N LYS A 98 5.40 9.77 2.60
CA LYS A 98 6.26 8.90 3.42
C LYS A 98 6.29 9.33 4.90
N SER A 99 5.84 10.55 5.19
CA SER A 99 5.83 11.23 6.49
C SER A 99 4.41 11.56 6.98
N ARG A 100 3.45 10.69 6.65
CA ARG A 100 2.03 10.86 6.98
C ARG A 100 1.83 11.24 8.46
N LYS A 101 1.09 12.32 8.69
CA LYS A 101 0.55 12.67 10.02
C LYS A 101 -0.67 11.80 10.33
N LYS A 102 -0.56 10.93 11.32
CA LYS A 102 -1.68 10.11 11.81
C LYS A 102 -2.85 11.03 12.22
N GLY A 103 -4.07 10.67 11.81
CA GLY A 103 -5.30 11.40 12.15
C GLY A 103 -5.62 12.62 11.28
N ALA A 104 -4.71 13.12 10.43
CA ALA A 104 -4.93 14.38 9.71
C ALA A 104 -6.19 14.35 8.81
N SER A 105 -6.33 13.31 7.96
CA SER A 105 -7.50 13.16 7.08
C SER A 105 -8.78 12.87 7.85
N LEU A 106 -8.69 12.14 8.97
CA LEU A 106 -9.83 11.84 9.85
C LEU A 106 -10.36 13.14 10.48
N ASN A 107 -9.48 13.94 11.06
CA ASN A 107 -9.83 15.18 11.74
C ASN A 107 -10.45 16.17 10.74
N ALA A 108 -9.82 16.37 9.58
CA ALA A 108 -10.33 17.27 8.55
C ALA A 108 -11.73 16.86 8.04
N ALA A 109 -11.98 15.56 7.86
CA ALA A 109 -13.30 15.06 7.45
C ALA A 109 -14.34 15.22 8.57
N THR A 110 -13.97 14.92 9.81
CA THR A 110 -14.84 15.05 10.98
C THR A 110 -15.23 16.51 11.25
N GLU A 111 -14.27 17.43 11.18
CA GLU A 111 -14.49 18.88 11.29
C GLU A 111 -15.41 19.41 10.19
N ALA A 112 -15.38 18.80 9.00
CA ALA A 112 -16.27 19.11 7.89
C ALA A 112 -17.65 18.43 7.99
N GLY A 113 -17.93 17.69 9.07
CA GLY A 113 -19.21 16.99 9.29
C GLY A 113 -19.41 15.76 8.39
N ILE A 114 -18.34 15.24 7.77
CA ILE A 114 -18.42 14.10 6.87
C ILE A 114 -18.34 12.80 7.68
N THR A 115 -19.15 11.81 7.32
CA THR A 115 -19.05 10.46 7.92
C THR A 115 -17.73 9.81 7.52
N THR A 116 -16.96 9.32 8.50
CA THR A 116 -15.65 8.69 8.26
C THR A 116 -15.70 7.20 8.52
N VAL A 117 -15.08 6.40 7.65
CA VAL A 117 -14.98 4.94 7.79
C VAL A 117 -13.60 4.43 7.37
N ARG A 118 -13.22 3.25 7.85
CA ARG A 118 -12.03 2.50 7.40
C ARG A 118 -12.44 1.19 6.74
N LEU A 119 -11.58 0.66 5.89
CA LEU A 119 -11.77 -0.69 5.34
C LEU A 119 -11.61 -1.76 6.43
N PRO A 120 -12.32 -2.90 6.34
CA PRO A 120 -12.30 -3.98 7.33
C PRO A 120 -11.02 -4.86 7.25
N ILE A 121 -9.85 -4.24 7.14
CA ILE A 121 -8.58 -4.96 6.97
C ILE A 121 -8.18 -5.66 8.27
N GLN A 122 -8.39 -5.01 9.41
CA GLN A 122 -7.93 -5.52 10.71
C GLN A 122 -8.81 -6.68 11.20
N GLU A 123 -10.06 -6.72 10.76
CA GLU A 123 -11.06 -7.75 11.03
C GLU A 123 -10.73 -9.05 10.30
N HIS A 124 -10.18 -8.95 9.09
CA HIS A 124 -9.93 -10.11 8.22
C HIS A 124 -8.45 -10.49 8.08
N PHE A 125 -7.52 -9.56 8.36
CA PHE A 125 -6.07 -9.77 8.24
C PHE A 125 -5.33 -9.29 9.49
N THR A 126 -5.57 -9.94 10.62
CA THR A 126 -4.98 -9.60 11.93
C THR A 126 -3.44 -9.64 11.94
N GLU A 127 -2.82 -10.47 11.09
CA GLU A 127 -1.36 -10.55 10.97
C GLU A 127 -0.74 -9.31 10.31
N ARG A 128 -1.55 -8.50 9.62
CA ARG A 128 -1.08 -7.33 8.90
C ARG A 128 -1.06 -6.10 9.80
N LEU A 129 0.13 -5.74 10.27
CA LEU A 129 0.34 -4.56 11.13
C LEU A 129 0.09 -3.22 10.39
N ASP A 130 0.36 -3.18 9.08
CA ASP A 130 0.21 -1.97 8.25
C ASP A 130 -1.09 -2.02 7.44
N HIS A 131 -2.10 -1.28 7.89
CA HIS A 131 -3.41 -1.17 7.25
C HIS A 131 -3.52 0.06 6.31
N ILE A 132 -2.42 0.78 6.09
CA ILE A 132 -2.39 1.91 5.15
C ILE A 132 -2.19 1.36 3.73
N LEU A 133 -3.03 1.82 2.81
CA LEU A 133 -3.04 1.39 1.41
C LEU A 133 -2.74 2.56 0.48
N ASN A 134 -2.20 2.24 -0.70
CA ASN A 134 -2.11 3.17 -1.81
C ASN A 134 -3.52 3.51 -2.33
N VAL A 135 -3.67 4.67 -2.98
CA VAL A 135 -4.94 5.13 -3.54
C VAL A 135 -5.53 4.09 -4.49
N ASN A 136 -4.72 3.60 -5.43
CA ASN A 136 -5.19 2.60 -6.40
C ASN A 136 -5.63 1.29 -5.72
N THR A 137 -4.92 0.85 -4.67
CA THR A 137 -5.29 -0.37 -3.96
C THR A 137 -6.61 -0.20 -3.22
N VAL A 138 -6.90 0.98 -2.67
CA VAL A 138 -8.23 1.25 -2.07
C VAL A 138 -9.30 1.17 -3.15
N VAL A 139 -9.07 1.76 -4.33
CA VAL A 139 -10.00 1.67 -5.47
C VAL A 139 -10.24 0.21 -5.87
N ASP A 140 -9.18 -0.58 -6.08
CA ASP A 140 -9.29 -1.99 -6.45
C ASP A 140 -10.08 -2.80 -5.41
N VAL A 141 -9.91 -2.52 -4.10
CA VAL A 141 -10.70 -3.14 -3.02
C VAL A 141 -12.19 -2.81 -3.17
N LEU A 142 -12.55 -1.54 -3.43
CA LEU A 142 -13.94 -1.12 -3.59
C LEU A 142 -14.58 -1.74 -4.84
N ILE A 143 -13.84 -1.85 -5.94
CA ILE A 143 -14.29 -2.52 -7.16
C ILE A 143 -14.60 -3.98 -6.86
N ASN A 144 -13.64 -4.71 -6.28
CA ASN A 144 -13.84 -6.13 -5.97
C ASN A 144 -15.00 -6.35 -5.00
N PHE A 145 -15.17 -5.46 -4.00
CA PHE A 145 -16.28 -5.57 -3.07
C PHE A 145 -17.63 -5.30 -3.75
N ARG A 146 -17.71 -4.32 -4.66
CA ARG A 146 -18.93 -4.05 -5.45
C ARG A 146 -19.35 -5.27 -6.28
N GLU A 147 -18.41 -6.04 -6.79
CA GLU A 147 -18.69 -7.25 -7.58
C GLU A 147 -19.01 -8.48 -6.72
N LEU A 148 -18.31 -8.65 -5.59
CA LEU A 148 -18.38 -9.89 -4.80
C LEU A 148 -19.30 -9.81 -3.59
N GLY A 149 -19.49 -8.61 -3.02
CA GLY A 149 -20.18 -8.40 -1.74
C GLY A 149 -19.49 -9.04 -0.53
N ASP A 150 -18.22 -9.45 -0.65
CA ASP A 150 -17.48 -10.21 0.36
C ASP A 150 -16.11 -9.59 0.65
N TRP A 151 -15.96 -8.99 1.84
CA TRP A 151 -14.75 -8.26 2.24
C TRP A 151 -13.48 -9.13 2.27
N PRO A 152 -13.44 -10.30 2.93
CA PRO A 152 -12.31 -11.22 2.87
C PRO A 152 -11.80 -11.47 1.45
N ARG A 153 -12.69 -11.81 0.50
CA ARG A 153 -12.32 -12.08 -0.89
C ARG A 153 -11.87 -10.81 -1.62
N ALA A 154 -12.61 -9.71 -1.47
CA ALA A 154 -12.27 -8.45 -2.12
C ALA A 154 -10.87 -7.95 -1.71
N LEU A 155 -10.56 -8.05 -0.42
CA LEU A 155 -9.26 -7.73 0.14
C LEU A 155 -8.17 -8.73 -0.27
N ASP A 156 -8.45 -10.04 -0.33
CA ASP A 156 -7.48 -11.05 -0.75
C ASP A 156 -7.02 -10.87 -2.21
N ILE A 157 -7.94 -10.47 -3.09
CA ILE A 157 -7.65 -10.20 -4.51
C ILE A 157 -6.85 -8.90 -4.66
N ALA A 158 -7.27 -7.82 -3.99
CA ALA A 158 -6.65 -6.51 -4.18
C ALA A 158 -5.29 -6.36 -3.48
N LEU A 159 -5.06 -7.11 -2.39
CA LEU A 159 -3.84 -6.98 -1.60
C LEU A 159 -2.75 -7.93 -2.11
N PRO A 160 -1.54 -7.43 -2.42
CA PRO A 160 -0.48 -8.29 -2.92
C PRO A 160 -0.05 -9.33 -1.87
N GLN A 161 -0.15 -10.62 -2.24
CA GLN A 161 0.19 -11.79 -1.42
C GLN A 161 1.60 -11.73 -0.79
N ARG A 162 2.52 -10.96 -1.38
CA ARG A 162 3.91 -10.78 -0.90
C ARG A 162 4.06 -10.02 0.42
N LYS A 163 3.01 -9.40 0.98
CA LYS A 163 3.06 -8.79 2.33
C LYS A 163 2.78 -9.79 3.48
N ARG A 164 2.51 -11.07 3.20
CA ARG A 164 2.25 -12.08 4.26
C ARG A 164 3.51 -12.62 4.95
N SER A 165 4.71 -12.57 4.36
CA SER A 165 5.85 -13.37 4.87
C SER A 165 7.21 -12.69 5.07
N ASN A 166 7.41 -11.43 4.69
CA ASN A 166 8.77 -10.83 4.77
C ASN A 166 9.02 -9.88 5.95
N ILE A 167 7.97 -9.26 6.51
CA ILE A 167 8.12 -8.38 7.69
C ILE A 167 8.27 -9.24 8.95
N GLY A 168 7.50 -10.33 9.06
CA GLY A 168 7.62 -11.32 10.13
C GLY A 168 9.00 -11.99 10.15
N ARG A 169 9.48 -12.52 9.01
CA ARG A 169 10.77 -13.24 8.96
C ARG A 169 11.98 -12.39 9.34
N LYS A 170 12.04 -11.12 8.93
CA LYS A 170 13.15 -10.22 9.29
C LYS A 170 13.08 -9.78 10.76
N ALA A 171 11.89 -9.53 11.30
CA ALA A 171 11.70 -9.20 12.71
C ALA A 171 11.99 -10.41 13.62
N ILE A 172 11.54 -11.61 13.24
CA ILE A 172 11.83 -12.88 13.92
C ILE A 172 13.33 -13.16 13.92
N ARG A 173 14.01 -13.04 12.76
CA ARG A 173 15.48 -13.21 12.66
C ARG A 173 16.24 -12.20 13.53
N ARG A 174 15.80 -10.94 13.59
CA ARG A 174 16.42 -9.93 14.48
C ARG A 174 16.25 -10.28 15.95
N ARG A 175 15.07 -10.74 16.36
CA ARG A 175 14.76 -11.14 17.73
C ARG A 175 15.53 -12.40 18.15
N GLN A 176 15.61 -13.41 17.27
CA GLN A 176 16.41 -14.62 17.48
C GLN A 176 17.90 -14.31 17.59
N LYS A 177 18.42 -13.40 16.74
CA LYS A 177 19.82 -12.96 16.83
C LYS A 177 20.12 -12.23 18.14
N GLN A 178 19.22 -11.36 18.60
CA GLN A 178 19.36 -10.66 19.89
C GLN A 178 19.29 -11.61 21.09
N GLN A 179 18.40 -12.60 21.06
CA GLN A 179 18.29 -13.62 22.12
C GLN A 179 19.51 -14.54 22.17
N MET A 180 20.05 -14.96 21.02
CA MET A 180 21.29 -15.73 20.98
C MET A 180 22.47 -14.94 21.57
N LEU A 181 22.64 -13.67 21.18
CA LEU A 181 23.70 -12.79 21.70
C LEU A 181 23.60 -12.59 23.22
N GLN A 182 22.39 -12.41 23.76
CA GLN A 182 22.18 -12.29 25.20
C GLN A 182 22.49 -13.60 25.94
N THR A 183 22.14 -14.74 25.36
CA THR A 183 22.44 -16.06 25.94
C THR A 183 23.94 -16.35 25.93
N THR A 184 24.64 -16.01 24.85
CA THR A 184 26.11 -16.17 24.78
C THR A 184 26.83 -15.28 25.79
N CYS A 185 26.37 -14.04 26.00
CA CYS A 185 26.93 -13.14 27.01
C CYS A 185 26.64 -13.59 28.45
N ALA A 186 25.49 -14.20 28.72
CA ALA A 186 25.15 -14.73 30.05
C ALA A 186 25.99 -15.98 30.40
N GLU A 187 26.23 -16.87 29.43
CA GLU A 187 27.06 -18.06 29.60
C GLU A 187 28.55 -17.76 29.83
N THR A 188 29.06 -16.64 29.28
CA THR A 188 30.44 -16.19 29.54
C THR A 188 30.63 -15.57 30.92
N GLN A 189 29.55 -15.08 31.55
CA GLN A 189 29.60 -14.48 32.89
C GLN A 189 29.41 -15.51 34.02
N SER A 190 28.77 -16.65 33.75
CA SER A 190 28.57 -17.69 34.77
C SER A 190 29.74 -18.68 34.89
N LYS A 191 30.69 -18.67 33.95
CA LYS A 191 31.94 -19.45 34.04
C LYS A 191 33.11 -18.54 34.41
N GLY A 192 33.10 -18.07 35.64
CA GLY A 192 34.31 -17.52 36.27
C GLY A 192 35.33 -18.64 36.49
N SER A 193 36.20 -18.90 35.50
CA SER A 193 37.53 -19.43 35.74
C SER A 193 38.38 -19.34 34.47
N ALA A 194 39.61 -18.85 34.61
CA ALA A 194 40.60 -18.80 33.55
C ALA A 194 40.85 -20.21 32.98
N CYS A 195 40.59 -20.42 31.70
CA CYS A 195 41.07 -21.61 31.01
C CYS A 195 41.42 -21.28 29.55
N ASN A 196 42.72 -21.37 29.28
CA ASN A 196 43.32 -21.28 27.96
C ASN A 196 42.89 -22.52 27.16
N VAL A 197 41.96 -22.40 26.20
CA VAL A 197 41.60 -23.52 25.30
C VAL A 197 41.50 -23.00 23.87
N LYS A 198 42.29 -23.65 23.03
CA LYS A 198 42.44 -23.48 21.59
C LYS A 198 41.09 -23.47 20.86
N GLN A 199 41.08 -22.70 19.78
CA GLN A 199 40.07 -22.67 18.72
C GLN A 199 39.52 -24.06 18.37
N HIS A 200 38.19 -24.22 18.47
CA HIS A 200 37.45 -25.12 17.61
C HIS A 200 36.03 -24.56 17.40
N LEU A 201 35.81 -23.99 16.21
CA LEU A 201 34.47 -23.80 15.68
C LEU A 201 33.89 -25.19 15.35
N PRO A 202 32.66 -25.53 15.77
CA PRO A 202 31.94 -26.62 15.15
C PRO A 202 31.49 -26.17 13.76
N ASN A 203 32.07 -26.83 12.76
CA ASN A 203 31.62 -26.83 11.38
C ASN A 203 30.26 -27.55 11.34
N PHE A 204 29.21 -26.89 10.86
CA PHE A 204 27.96 -27.56 10.52
C PHE A 204 27.64 -27.31 9.05
N ASN A 205 28.19 -28.19 8.22
CA ASN A 205 27.72 -28.43 6.87
C ASN A 205 26.40 -29.22 6.98
N SER A 206 25.35 -28.73 6.35
CA SER A 206 24.22 -29.54 5.94
C SER A 206 23.91 -29.19 4.49
N THR A 207 24.65 -29.86 3.61
CA THR A 207 24.16 -30.47 2.36
C THR A 207 23.24 -29.63 1.47
N GLU A 208 23.86 -28.87 0.57
CA GLU A 208 23.35 -28.69 -0.79
C GLU A 208 23.66 -29.95 -1.61
N PRO A 209 22.78 -30.42 -2.53
CA PRO A 209 23.20 -31.23 -3.66
C PRO A 209 23.57 -30.32 -4.86
N PRO A 210 24.58 -30.68 -5.68
CA PRO A 210 25.25 -29.76 -6.59
C PRO A 210 24.86 -29.93 -8.08
N GLU A 211 25.32 -28.94 -8.85
CA GLU A 211 25.51 -28.87 -10.32
C GLU A 211 24.25 -28.79 -11.21
N SER A 212 24.20 -27.95 -12.25
CA SER A 212 25.30 -27.61 -13.15
C SER A 212 25.18 -26.19 -13.73
N GLU A 213 26.38 -25.63 -13.92
CA GLU A 213 26.70 -24.49 -14.76
C GLU A 213 26.13 -24.62 -16.18
N LEU A 214 25.75 -23.50 -16.77
CA LEU A 214 26.11 -23.11 -18.13
C LEU A 214 25.76 -21.62 -18.31
N SER A 215 26.77 -20.77 -18.17
CA SER A 215 26.94 -19.58 -19.00
C SER A 215 28.25 -19.81 -19.78
N PRO A 216 28.52 -19.21 -20.94
CA PRO A 216 28.14 -17.84 -21.29
C PRO A 216 27.81 -17.67 -22.79
N ILE A 217 27.70 -16.40 -23.21
CA ILE A 217 27.93 -15.86 -24.57
C ILE A 217 26.66 -15.33 -25.26
N GLU A 218 26.63 -13.99 -25.25
CA GLU A 218 26.21 -13.09 -26.33
C GLU A 218 24.82 -13.27 -26.95
N ASP A 219 23.94 -12.30 -26.69
CA ASP A 219 23.40 -11.55 -27.82
C ASP A 219 23.08 -10.10 -27.43
N LEU A 220 23.96 -9.20 -27.89
CA LEU A 220 23.88 -7.75 -27.73
C LEU A 220 23.42 -7.09 -29.05
N SER A 221 22.74 -7.82 -29.94
CA SER A 221 22.36 -7.34 -31.29
C SER A 221 20.96 -6.73 -31.42
N LEU A 222 20.21 -6.46 -30.33
CA LEU A 222 18.88 -5.84 -30.44
C LEU A 222 18.81 -4.35 -30.10
N TRP A 223 19.96 -3.69 -29.94
CA TRP A 223 20.05 -2.24 -29.78
C TRP A 223 21.09 -1.70 -30.76
N LEU A 224 20.73 -1.68 -32.05
CA LEU A 224 21.13 -0.66 -33.03
C LEU A 224 20.39 -0.93 -34.35
N ASP A 225 19.87 0.17 -34.92
CA ASP A 225 19.43 0.37 -36.31
C ASP A 225 18.04 -0.14 -36.75
N ARG A 226 17.09 0.80 -36.69
CA ARG A 226 16.14 1.04 -37.79
C ARG A 226 15.98 2.54 -38.02
N ASP A 227 16.53 2.96 -39.16
CA ASP A 227 16.16 4.04 -40.09
C ASP A 227 15.27 5.20 -39.61
#